data_AF-K9W4Q4-F1
#
_entry.id   AF-K9W4Q4-F1
#
_cell.length_a   1.000
_cell.length_b   1.000
_cell.length_c   1.000
_cell.angle_alpha   90.00
_cell.angle_beta   90.00
_cell.angle_gamma   90.00
#
_symmetry.space_group_name_H-M   'P 1'
#
loop_
_entity.id
_entity.type
_entity.pdbx_description
1 polymer ?
#
loop_
_entity_poly.entity_id
_entity_poly.type
_entity_poly.pdbx_seq_one_letter_code
_entity_poly.pdbx_strand_id
1 'polypeptide(L)'
;MFIFLLPLKISKDVRNMTNYKFHDELSLAETAENLGKEAIKLGLIPSFVVRFFPDSRQFYIPDETKSEPLTPEEAYLQLKKLVEEAAK
;
A
#
# COMPACT_ATOMS: atom_id res chain seq x y z
N MET A 1 -21.33 14.85 42.26
CA MET A 1 -20.15 14.64 41.39
C MET A 1 -20.52 13.61 40.34
N PHE A 2 -21.00 14.06 39.19
CA PHE A 2 -21.14 13.21 37.99
C PHE A 2 -19.72 12.91 37.46
N ILE A 3 -19.41 11.74 36.91
CA ILE A 3 -19.53 11.45 35.47
C ILE A 3 -19.69 9.93 35.26
N PHE A 4 -20.56 9.63 34.29
CA PHE A 4 -20.93 8.34 33.71
C PHE A 4 -19.74 7.45 33.33
N LEU A 5 -19.81 6.17 33.70
CA LEU A 5 -19.04 5.09 33.09
C LEU A 5 -19.82 4.57 31.87
N LEU A 6 -19.48 5.05 30.67
CA LEU A 6 -19.99 4.52 29.40
C LEU A 6 -18.96 3.52 28.83
N PRO A 7 -19.38 2.31 28.42
CA PRO A 7 -18.48 1.35 27.77
C PRO A 7 -18.10 1.85 26.38
N LEU A 8 -16.79 2.02 26.13
CA LEU A 8 -16.27 2.40 24.81
C LEU A 8 -16.42 1.20 23.85
N LYS A 9 -17.58 1.16 23.18
CA LYS A 9 -17.90 0.30 22.05
C LYS A 9 -17.02 0.72 20.86
N ILE A 10 -15.84 0.12 20.72
CA ILE A 10 -15.08 0.22 19.46
C ILE A 10 -15.71 -0.77 18.49
N SER A 11 -16.79 -0.34 17.84
CA SER A 11 -17.17 -0.90 16.55
C SER A 11 -16.08 -0.49 15.55
N LYS A 12 -15.11 -1.39 15.29
CA LYS A 12 -14.32 -1.32 14.07
C LYS A 12 -15.29 -1.50 12.92
N ASP A 13 -15.68 -0.38 12.32
CA ASP A 13 -16.38 -0.31 11.05
C ASP A 13 -15.43 -0.84 9.96
N VAL A 14 -15.31 -2.17 9.92
CA VAL A 14 -14.85 -2.89 8.74
C VAL A 14 -16.06 -2.92 7.83
N ARG A 15 -16.06 -2.06 6.81
CA ARG A 15 -16.60 -2.28 5.44
C ARG A 15 -16.82 -0.96 4.70
N ASN A 16 -15.74 -0.26 4.37
CA ASN A 16 -15.68 0.48 3.12
C ASN A 16 -14.78 -0.31 2.17
N MET A 17 -15.32 -1.42 1.64
CA MET A 17 -14.81 -2.07 0.43
C MET A 17 -14.95 -1.07 -0.71
N THR A 18 -13.99 -0.17 -0.80
CA THR A 18 -13.82 0.69 -1.97
C THR A 18 -13.59 -0.23 -3.15
N ASN A 19 -14.37 0.04 -4.19
CA ASN A 19 -14.56 -0.74 -5.41
C ASN A 19 -13.25 -0.81 -6.21
N TYR A 20 -12.27 -1.55 -5.70
CA TYR A 20 -11.01 -1.77 -6.38
C TYR A 20 -11.25 -2.78 -7.50
N LYS A 21 -11.31 -2.28 -8.74
CA LYS A 21 -11.43 -3.03 -9.99
C LYS A 21 -10.20 -3.92 -10.29
N PHE A 22 -9.62 -4.56 -9.28
CA PHE A 22 -8.59 -5.57 -9.51
C PHE A 22 -9.32 -6.92 -9.55
N HIS A 23 -9.74 -7.31 -10.76
CA HIS A 23 -10.38 -8.60 -10.98
C HIS A 23 -9.37 -9.76 -10.94
N ASP A 24 -8.07 -9.47 -10.94
CA ASP A 24 -6.98 -10.44 -10.85
C ASP A 24 -5.84 -9.89 -9.98
N GLU A 25 -5.38 -10.64 -8.98
CA GLU A 25 -4.20 -10.30 -8.15
C GLU A 25 -2.95 -10.01 -9.02
N LEU A 26 -2.87 -10.65 -10.19
CA LEU A 26 -1.86 -10.42 -11.22
C LEU A 26 -1.86 -8.96 -11.72
N SER A 27 -3.04 -8.42 -11.99
CA SER A 27 -3.22 -7.04 -12.48
C SER A 27 -2.83 -6.02 -11.42
N LEU A 28 -3.12 -6.30 -10.15
CA LEU A 28 -2.73 -5.44 -9.04
C LEU A 28 -1.20 -5.40 -8.89
N ALA A 29 -0.54 -6.56 -8.91
CA ALA A 29 0.91 -6.64 -8.80
C ALA A 29 1.63 -5.94 -9.97
N GLU A 30 1.13 -6.09 -11.20
CA GLU A 30 1.65 -5.34 -12.35
C GLU A 30 1.45 -3.83 -12.21
N THR A 31 0.27 -3.41 -11.70
CA THR A 31 -0.01 -1.99 -11.46
C THR A 31 0.92 -1.41 -10.39
N ALA A 32 1.14 -2.14 -9.29
CA ALA A 32 2.08 -1.76 -8.24
C ALA A 32 3.51 -1.64 -8.78
N GLU A 33 3.93 -2.57 -9.65
CA GLU A 33 5.24 -2.52 -10.29
C GLU A 33 5.40 -1.28 -11.18
N ASN A 34 4.36 -0.95 -11.97
CA ASN A 34 4.37 0.23 -12.83
C ASN A 34 4.44 1.53 -12.01
N LEU A 35 3.65 1.64 -10.94
CA LEU A 35 3.72 2.79 -10.03
C LEU A 35 5.10 2.89 -9.36
N GLY A 36 5.74 1.78 -9.00
CA GLY A 36 7.09 1.76 -8.44
C GLY A 36 8.12 2.30 -9.43
N LYS A 37 8.01 1.90 -10.70
CA LYS A 37 8.85 2.44 -11.79
C LYS A 37 8.60 3.94 -12.01
N GLU A 38 7.35 4.39 -11.94
CA GLU A 38 7.02 5.82 -12.04
C GLU A 38 7.58 6.61 -10.86
N ALA A 39 7.45 6.11 -9.63
CA ALA A 39 8.00 6.75 -8.44
C ALA A 39 9.53 6.87 -8.50
N ILE A 40 10.23 5.87 -9.05
CA ILE A 40 11.68 5.98 -9.33
C ILE A 40 11.96 7.09 -10.36
N LYS A 41 11.22 7.11 -11.48
CA LYS A 41 11.42 8.11 -12.54
C LYS A 41 11.19 9.53 -12.04
N LEU A 42 10.23 9.71 -11.13
CA LEU A 42 9.93 10.98 -10.48
C LEU A 42 10.92 11.33 -9.35
N GLY A 43 11.85 10.43 -9.01
CA GLY A 43 12.83 10.63 -7.95
C GLY A 43 12.24 10.59 -6.54
N LEU A 44 11.04 10.01 -6.38
CA LEU A 44 10.34 9.92 -5.09
C LEU A 44 10.89 8.80 -4.20
N ILE A 45 11.35 7.72 -4.83
CA ILE A 45 11.98 6.59 -4.14
C ILE A 45 13.35 6.30 -4.75
N PRO A 46 14.36 5.97 -3.93
CA PRO A 46 15.73 5.76 -4.42
C PRO A 46 15.87 4.43 -5.18
N SER A 47 15.13 3.40 -4.81
CA SER A 47 15.07 2.13 -5.53
C SER A 47 13.79 1.37 -5.20
N PHE A 48 13.53 0.28 -5.92
CA PHE A 48 12.34 -0.56 -5.76
C PHE A 48 12.71 -1.99 -6.15
N VAL A 49 12.36 -2.96 -5.32
CA VAL A 49 12.69 -4.37 -5.57
C VAL A 49 11.41 -5.20 -5.54
N VAL A 50 11.21 -5.99 -6.59
CA VAL A 50 10.12 -6.96 -6.67
C VAL A 50 10.71 -8.36 -6.59
N ARG A 51 10.26 -9.14 -5.61
CA ARG A 51 10.60 -10.56 -5.49
C ARG A 51 9.43 -11.40 -5.99
N PHE A 52 9.72 -12.21 -7.01
CA PHE A 52 8.78 -13.17 -7.56
C PHE A 52 8.94 -14.51 -6.85
N PHE A 53 7.92 -14.92 -6.10
CA PHE A 53 7.78 -16.30 -5.64
C PHE A 53 6.78 -17.04 -6.55
N PRO A 54 6.83 -18.38 -6.59
CA PRO A 54 5.87 -19.17 -7.36
C PRO A 54 4.41 -18.91 -6.96
N ASP A 55 4.19 -18.65 -5.66
CA ASP A 55 2.86 -18.52 -5.07
C ASP A 55 2.46 -17.07 -4.75
N SER A 56 3.41 -16.13 -4.77
CA SER A 56 3.15 -14.73 -4.39
C SER A 56 4.21 -13.77 -4.91
N ARG A 57 3.92 -12.47 -4.89
CA ARG A 57 4.91 -11.42 -5.17
C ARG A 57 5.09 -10.57 -3.92
N GLN A 58 6.34 -10.31 -3.58
CA GLN A 58 6.69 -9.42 -2.47
C GLN A 58 7.36 -8.18 -3.01
N PHE A 59 6.96 -7.04 -2.46
CA PHE A 59 7.44 -5.73 -2.87
C PHE A 59 8.28 -5.15 -1.75
N TYR A 60 9.41 -4.55 -2.12
CA TYR A 60 10.31 -3.90 -1.17
C TYR A 60 10.57 -2.49 -1.65
N ILE A 61 10.17 -1.54 -0.82
CA ILE A 61 10.51 -0.14 -0.96
C ILE A 61 11.60 0.13 0.10
N PRO A 62 12.83 0.45 -0.33
CA PRO A 62 13.91 0.76 0.57
C PRO A 62 13.67 2.13 1.21
N ASP A 63 13.31 2.09 2.49
CA ASP A 63 13.31 3.23 3.40
C ASP A 63 14.54 3.16 4.32
N GLU A 64 15.03 4.31 4.76
CA GLU A 64 16.23 4.44 5.61
C GLU A 64 16.09 3.68 6.96
N THR A 65 14.87 3.38 7.39
CA THR A 65 14.61 2.77 8.71
C THR A 65 13.95 1.39 8.69
N LYS A 66 13.16 1.05 7.67
CA LYS A 66 12.49 -0.27 7.58
C LYS A 66 12.22 -0.66 6.13
N SER A 67 12.77 -1.81 5.72
CA SER A 67 12.41 -2.48 4.45
C SER A 67 11.69 -3.78 4.76
N GLU A 68 10.44 -3.68 5.24
CA GLU A 68 9.59 -4.85 5.42
C GLU A 68 8.99 -5.27 4.06
N PRO A 69 8.82 -6.58 3.81
CA PRO A 69 8.12 -7.06 2.62
C PRO A 69 6.68 -6.58 2.62
N LEU A 70 6.30 -5.82 1.60
CA LEU A 70 4.94 -5.37 1.36
C LEU A 70 4.22 -6.36 0.44
N THR A 71 2.93 -6.54 0.69
CA THR A 71 2.05 -7.26 -0.25
C THR A 71 1.76 -6.40 -1.48
N PRO A 72 1.28 -6.98 -2.60
CA PRO A 72 0.90 -6.22 -3.79
C PRO A 72 -0.07 -5.07 -3.49
N GLU A 73 -1.02 -5.28 -2.58
CA GLU A 73 -2.02 -4.31 -2.15
C GLU A 73 -1.39 -3.14 -1.41
N GLU A 74 -0.52 -3.43 -0.44
CA GLU A 74 0.16 -2.43 0.38
C GLU A 74 1.10 -1.59 -0.47
N ALA A 75 1.87 -2.24 -1.35
CA ALA A 75 2.76 -1.56 -2.27
C ALA A 75 1.98 -0.62 -3.20
N TYR A 76 0.86 -1.09 -3.77
CA TYR A 76 0.00 -0.27 -4.62
C TYR A 76 -0.52 0.97 -3.87
N LEU A 77 -1.04 0.81 -2.65
CA LEU A 77 -1.57 1.93 -1.87
C LEU A 77 -0.49 2.96 -1.51
N GLN A 78 0.69 2.50 -1.08
CA GLN A 78 1.80 3.40 -0.74
C GLN A 78 2.31 4.15 -1.97
N LEU A 79 2.60 3.45 -3.05
CA LEU A 79 3.14 4.04 -4.28
C LEU A 79 2.13 4.99 -4.92
N LYS A 80 0.86 4.61 -4.96
CA LYS A 80 -0.21 5.49 -5.45
C LYS A 80 -0.24 6.79 -4.66
N LYS A 81 -0.20 6.71 -3.33
CA LYS A 81 -0.20 7.89 -2.47
C LYS A 81 1.02 8.78 -2.73
N LEU A 82 2.22 8.20 -2.86
CA LEU A 82 3.44 8.95 -3.17
C LEU A 82 3.35 9.68 -4.52
N VAL A 83 2.86 9.01 -5.56
CA VAL A 83 2.70 9.60 -6.90
C VAL A 83 1.63 10.71 -6.89
N GLU A 84 0.51 10.51 -6.18
CA GLU A 84 -0.53 11.53 -6.03
C GLU A 84 -0.05 12.76 -5.23
N GLU A 85 0.76 12.55 -4.18
CA GLU A 85 1.37 13.64 -3.41
C GLU A 85 2.39 14.43 -4.24
N ALA A 86 3.13 13.77 -5.14
CA ALA A 86 4.09 14.42 -6.03
C ALA A 86 3.44 15.19 -7.19
N ALA A 87 2.23 14.81 -7.59
CA ALA A 87 1.47 15.48 -8.65
C ALA A 87 0.78 16.78 -8.19
N LYS A 88 0.88 17.10 -6.89
CA LYS A 88 0.22 18.24 -6.24
C LYS A 88 1.14 19.44 -6.12
#